data_AF-A0A521PGN7-F1
#
_entry.id   AF-A0A521PGN7-F1
#
_cell.length_a   1.000
_cell.length_b   1.000
_cell.length_c   1.000
_cell.angle_alpha   90.00
_cell.angle_beta   90.00
_cell.angle_gamma   90.00
#
_symmetry.space_group_name_H-M   'P 1'
#
loop_
_entity.id
_entity.type
_entity.pdbx_description
1 polymer ?
#
loop_
_entity_poly.entity_id
_entity_poly.type
_entity_poly.pdbx_seq_one_letter_code
_entity_poly.pdbx_strand_id
1 'polypeptide(L)'
;MLTSSAFTSNPAVVARTDQGSDAESYLLVMPAGRAIWVGDPEAATAFTSMREATRMATRLPACQRAYGLPREAELSVHRAH
;
A
#
# COMPACT_ATOMS: atom_id res chain seq x y z
N MET A 1 9.94 26.25 23.16
CA MET A 1 8.74 25.49 22.75
C MET A 1 9.08 24.77 21.46
N LEU A 2 9.29 23.46 21.50
CA LEU A 2 9.57 22.67 20.29
C LEU A 2 8.24 22.47 19.57
N THR A 3 8.07 23.09 18.42
CA THR A 3 6.93 22.86 17.54
C THR A 3 6.98 21.42 17.06
N SER A 4 6.09 20.57 17.57
CA SER A 4 5.84 19.24 17.03
C SER A 4 5.54 19.40 15.55
N SER A 5 6.49 18.98 14.70
CA SER A 5 6.24 18.81 13.27
C SER A 5 5.08 17.83 13.15
N ALA A 6 3.91 18.32 12.77
CA ALA A 6 2.78 17.48 12.43
C ALA A 6 3.26 16.60 11.27
N PHE A 7 3.56 15.33 11.55
CA PHE A 7 3.85 14.35 10.52
C PHE A 7 2.63 14.31 9.62
N THR A 8 2.72 14.94 8.46
CA THR A 8 1.71 14.86 7.41
C THR A 8 1.53 13.39 7.11
N SER A 9 0.39 12.85 7.55
CA SER A 9 0.06 11.45 7.39
C SER A 9 -0.31 11.25 5.93
N ASN A 10 0.73 11.06 5.10
CA ASN A 10 0.54 10.80 3.69
C ASN A 10 -0.03 9.39 3.54
N PRO A 11 -1.23 9.26 2.97
CA PRO A 11 -1.88 7.96 2.83
C PRO A 11 -1.01 7.04 1.96
N ALA A 12 -0.98 5.77 2.33
CA ALA A 12 -0.14 4.77 1.71
C ALA A 12 -0.95 3.53 1.35
N VAL A 13 -0.47 2.76 0.39
CA VAL A 13 -1.02 1.46 -0.01
C VAL A 13 0.03 0.38 0.20
N VAL A 14 -0.41 -0.88 0.25
CA VAL A 14 0.50 -2.02 0.23
C VAL A 14 0.46 -2.61 -1.17
N ALA A 15 1.63 -2.71 -1.81
CA ALA A 15 1.80 -3.33 -3.11
C ALA A 15 2.64 -4.60 -2.98
N ARG A 16 2.51 -5.49 -3.95
CA ARG A 16 3.43 -6.60 -4.20
C ARG A 16 3.70 -6.72 -5.68
N THR A 17 4.82 -7.33 -6.02
CA THR A 17 5.14 -7.75 -7.38
C THR A 17 4.97 -9.25 -7.48
N ASP A 18 4.16 -9.72 -8.43
CA ASP A 18 4.04 -11.17 -8.65
C ASP A 18 5.27 -11.71 -9.39
N GLN A 19 5.84 -12.82 -8.89
CA GLN A 19 6.97 -13.48 -9.53
C GLN A 19 6.47 -14.27 -10.74
N GLY A 20 6.35 -13.60 -11.88
CA GLY A 20 6.03 -14.23 -13.15
C GLY A 20 5.24 -13.36 -14.13
N SER A 21 4.64 -12.27 -13.64
CA SER A 21 3.79 -11.40 -14.46
C SER A 21 4.35 -9.97 -14.62
N ASP A 22 5.38 -9.60 -13.84
CA ASP A 22 5.82 -8.21 -13.62
C ASP A 22 4.67 -7.24 -13.26
N ALA A 23 3.48 -7.79 -12.95
CA ALA A 23 2.30 -7.03 -12.63
C ALA A 23 2.31 -6.69 -11.13
N GLU A 24 2.01 -5.43 -10.86
CA GLU A 24 1.81 -4.95 -9.51
C GLU A 24 0.42 -5.34 -9.04
N SER A 25 0.32 -5.75 -7.78
CA SER A 25 -0.96 -5.99 -7.12
C SER A 25 -0.99 -5.26 -5.80
N TYR A 26 -2.14 -4.69 -5.49
CA TYR A 26 -2.37 -3.88 -4.30
C TYR A 26 -3.26 -4.62 -3.30
N LEU A 27 -3.02 -4.38 -2.03
CA LEU A 27 -3.74 -5.04 -0.95
C LEU A 27 -5.09 -4.36 -0.73
N LEU A 28 -6.16 -5.15 -0.82
CA LEU A 28 -7.49 -4.77 -0.38
C LEU A 28 -7.88 -5.62 0.84
N VAL A 29 -8.05 -4.96 1.97
CA VAL A 29 -8.58 -5.54 3.21
C VAL A 29 -10.09 -5.43 3.18
N MET A 30 -10.75 -6.58 3.07
CA MET A 30 -12.20 -6.72 3.09
C MET A 30 -12.74 -6.57 4.52
N PRO A 31 -14.04 -6.22 4.65
CA PRO A 31 -14.76 -6.39 5.92
C PRO A 31 -14.58 -7.81 6.45
N ALA A 32 -14.47 -7.96 7.77
CA ALA A 32 -14.06 -9.18 8.48
C ALA A 32 -12.55 -9.53 8.43
N GLY A 33 -11.70 -8.61 7.94
CA GLY A 33 -10.24 -8.71 8.07
C GLY A 33 -9.57 -9.66 7.07
N ARG A 34 -10.30 -10.15 6.07
CA ARG A 34 -9.73 -10.91 4.96
C ARG A 34 -8.96 -9.97 4.04
N ALA A 35 -7.78 -10.38 3.57
CA ALA A 35 -7.01 -9.63 2.59
C ALA A 35 -7.05 -10.30 1.22
N ILE A 36 -7.24 -9.52 0.17
CA ILE A 36 -7.16 -9.94 -1.24
C ILE A 36 -6.24 -8.99 -2.00
N TRP A 37 -5.74 -9.45 -3.14
CA TRP A 37 -4.86 -8.67 -4.01
C TRP A 37 -5.63 -8.24 -5.25
N VAL A 38 -5.57 -6.95 -5.58
CA VAL A 38 -6.26 -6.32 -6.72
C VAL A 38 -5.25 -5.65 -7.65
N GLY A 39 -5.52 -5.61 -8.94
CA GLY A 39 -4.63 -4.92 -9.90
C GLY A 39 -4.83 -3.40 -9.94
N ASP A 40 -5.93 -2.89 -9.37
CA ASP A 40 -6.25 -1.46 -9.37
C ASP A 40 -5.83 -0.80 -8.04
N PRO A 41 -4.91 0.19 -8.07
CA PRO A 41 -4.51 0.92 -6.87
C PRO A 41 -5.63 1.81 -6.28
N GLU A 42 -6.64 2.21 -7.07
CA GLU A 42 -7.78 2.98 -6.55
C GLU A 42 -8.65 2.12 -5.62
N ALA A 43 -8.85 0.85 -5.97
CA ALA A 43 -9.57 -0.13 -5.18
C ALA A 43 -8.81 -0.63 -3.93
N ALA A 44 -7.51 -0.34 -3.83
CA ALA A 44 -6.67 -0.79 -2.71
C ALA A 44 -7.03 -0.08 -1.39
N THR A 45 -6.79 -0.76 -0.27
CA THR A 45 -6.98 -0.16 1.06
C THR A 45 -5.94 0.93 1.30
N ALA A 46 -6.42 2.15 1.53
CA ALA A 46 -5.60 3.27 1.96
C ALA A 46 -5.32 3.16 3.46
N PHE A 47 -4.03 3.06 3.81
CA PHE A 47 -3.54 3.22 5.17
C PHE A 47 -3.27 4.68 5.46
N THR A 48 -3.44 5.10 6.71
CA THR A 48 -3.30 6.50 7.12
C THR A 48 -1.87 7.00 6.94
N SER A 49 -0.88 6.11 7.03
CA SER A 49 0.52 6.47 6.86
C SER A 49 1.36 5.34 6.25
N MET A 50 2.50 5.71 5.68
CA MET A 50 3.57 4.78 5.28
C MET A 50 3.91 3.77 6.37
N ARG A 51 3.99 4.20 7.64
CA ARG A 51 4.33 3.30 8.76
C ARG A 51 3.27 2.21 8.98
N GLU A 52 2.01 2.53 8.76
CA GLU A 52 0.91 1.55 8.85
C GLU A 52 0.95 0.57 7.68
N ALA A 53 1.10 1.09 6.46
CA ALA A 53 1.25 0.24 5.26
C ALA A 53 2.45 -0.71 5.40
N THR A 54 3.63 -0.21 5.77
CA THR A 54 4.81 -1.05 5.98
C THR A 54 4.60 -2.08 7.09
N ARG A 55 3.93 -1.72 8.20
CA ARG A 55 3.61 -2.71 9.24
C ARG A 55 2.69 -3.80 8.72
N MET A 56 1.69 -3.46 7.90
CA MET A 56 0.86 -4.46 7.24
C MET A 56 1.70 -5.34 6.31
N ALA A 57 2.55 -4.73 5.46
CA ALA A 57 3.43 -5.46 4.55
C ALA A 57 4.33 -6.47 5.27
N THR A 58 4.93 -6.08 6.41
CA THR A 58 5.81 -6.95 7.21
C THR A 58 5.07 -8.09 7.93
N ARG A 59 3.74 -7.99 8.10
CA ARG A 59 2.92 -9.08 8.66
C ARG A 59 2.56 -10.14 7.64
N LEU A 60 2.72 -9.83 6.35
CA LEU A 60 2.46 -10.78 5.27
C LEU A 60 3.62 -11.78 5.16
N PRO A 61 3.38 -12.98 4.63
CA PRO A 61 4.44 -13.94 4.37
C PRO A 61 5.53 -13.35 3.48
N ALA A 62 6.80 -13.59 3.82
CA ALA A 62 7.95 -13.02 3.11
C ALA A 62 7.98 -13.39 1.61
N CYS A 63 7.42 -14.54 1.23
CA CYS A 63 7.30 -14.96 -0.16
C CYS A 63 6.41 -14.03 -1.01
N GLN A 64 5.54 -13.23 -0.38
CA GLN A 64 4.68 -12.27 -1.09
C GLN A 64 5.40 -10.96 -1.43
N ARG A 65 6.59 -10.71 -0.86
CA ARG A 65 7.41 -9.52 -1.17
C ARG A 65 6.58 -8.24 -1.21
N ALA A 66 5.81 -8.01 -0.15
CA ALA A 66 4.95 -6.85 -0.04
C ALA A 66 5.72 -5.62 0.45
N TYR A 67 5.36 -4.43 -0.03
CA TYR A 67 5.98 -3.16 0.29
C TYR A 67 4.92 -2.07 0.50
N GLY A 68 5.21 -1.08 1.34
CA GLY A 68 4.36 0.10 1.52
C GLY A 68 4.77 1.22 0.58
N LEU A 69 3.82 1.76 -0.19
CA LEU A 69 4.04 2.81 -1.18
C LEU A 69 3.15 4.03 -0.92
N PRO A 70 3.59 5.27 -1.23
CA PRO A 70 2.74 6.45 -1.13
C PRO A 70 1.58 6.37 -2.14
N ARG A 71 0.34 6.50 -1.66
CA ARG A 71 -0.85 6.32 -2.51
C ARG A 71 -0.91 7.30 -3.67
N GLU A 72 -0.61 8.57 -3.42
CA GLU A 72 -0.70 9.62 -4.44
C GLU A 72 0.32 9.42 -5.57
N ALA A 73 1.52 8.92 -5.25
CA ALA A 73 2.52 8.61 -6.25
C ALA A 73 2.05 7.45 -7.14
N GLU A 74 1.53 6.38 -6.54
CA GLU A 74 1.01 5.21 -7.27
C GLU A 74 -0.16 5.57 -8.21
N LEU A 75 -1.13 6.34 -7.71
CA LEU A 75 -2.26 6.79 -8.52
C LEU A 75 -1.83 7.70 -9.68
N SER A 76 -0.81 8.52 -9.47
CA SER A 76 -0.29 9.40 -10.52
C SER A 76 0.38 8.60 -11.63
N VAL A 77 1.12 7.54 -11.29
CA VAL A 77 1.74 6.63 -12.27
C VAL A 77 0.67 5.89 -13.08
N HIS A 78 -0.38 5.38 -12.42
CA HIS A 78 -1.42 4.58 -13.08
C HIS A 78 -2.40 5.40 -13.93
N ARG A 79 -2.57 6.69 -13.65
CA ARG A 79 -3.39 7.59 -14.48
C ARG A 79 -2.66 8.16 -15.69
N ALA A 80 -1.33 8.13 -15.68
CA ALA A 80 -0.51 8.65 -16.78
C ALA A 80 -0.37 7.66 -17.95
N HIS A 81 -0.93 6.46 -17.82
CA HIS A 81 -0.78 5.35 -18.75
C HIS A 81 -2.13 4.92 -19.36
#